data_AF-A0A1I8CNG9-F1
#
_entry.id   AF-A0A1I8CNG9-F1
#
_cell.length_a   1.000
_cell.length_b   1.000
_cell.length_c   1.000
_cell.angle_alpha   90.00
_cell.angle_beta   90.00
_cell.angle_gamma   90.00
#
_symmetry.space_group_name_H-M   'P 1'
#
loop_
_entity.id
_entity.type
_entity.pdbx_description
1 polymer ?
#
loop_
_entity_poly.entity_id
_entity_poly.type
_entity_poly.pdbx_seq_one_letter_code
_entity_poly.pdbx_strand_id
1 'polypeptide(L)'
;MIYQYFPNLFEASLFNDAELVFSDGCMKVSRMMLAGHSKYFYDLFTKNVTKTKFDIKNLKMADFKVYYEYVHSGDDFKIDGDKILVFFQVQIELNSADIRVR
;
A
#
# COMPACT_ATOMS: atom_id res chain seq x y z
N MET A 1 6.04 16.47 10.45
CA MET A 1 4.74 16.10 11.06
C MET A 1 4.93 14.74 11.70
N ILE A 2 4.52 14.55 12.96
CA ILE A 2 4.59 13.24 13.62
C ILE A 2 3.25 12.55 13.37
N TYR A 3 3.25 11.47 12.59
CA TYR A 3 2.06 10.72 12.19
C TYR A 3 1.76 9.57 13.15
N GLN A 4 1.90 9.80 14.47
CA GLN A 4 1.88 8.76 15.52
C GLN A 4 0.62 7.87 15.57
N TYR A 5 -0.49 8.30 14.95
CA TYR A 5 -1.75 7.55 14.93
C TYR A 5 -2.02 6.82 13.62
N PHE A 6 -1.16 6.96 12.61
CA PHE A 6 -1.36 6.31 11.31
C PHE A 6 -1.39 4.78 11.40
N PRO A 7 -0.56 4.10 12.22
CA PRO A 7 -0.69 2.66 12.43
C PRO A 7 -2.10 2.24 12.90
N ASN A 8 -2.76 3.05 13.73
CA ASN A 8 -4.12 2.76 14.21
C ASN A 8 -5.17 2.85 13.07
N LEU A 9 -4.90 3.63 12.02
CA LEU A 9 -5.78 3.73 10.85
C LEU A 9 -5.77 2.44 10.02
N PHE A 10 -4.61 1.77 9.95
CA PHE A 10 -4.48 0.47 9.29
C PHE A 10 -5.33 -0.59 9.99
N GLU A 11 -5.15 -0.73 11.31
CA GLU A 11 -5.90 -1.72 12.12
C GLU A 11 -7.41 -1.45 12.10
N ALA A 12 -7.81 -0.19 12.25
CA ALA A 12 -9.23 0.19 12.25
C ALA A 12 -9.86 0.25 10.85
N SER A 13 -9.07 0.12 9.78
CA SER A 13 -9.52 0.27 8.39
C SER A 13 -10.29 1.58 8.13
N LEU A 14 -9.93 2.65 8.86
CA LEU A 14 -10.58 3.94 8.74
C LEU A 14 -10.15 4.63 7.43
N PHE A 15 -11.07 5.38 6.83
CA PHE A 15 -10.83 6.14 5.59
C PHE A 15 -10.47 5.28 4.37
N ASN A 16 -10.73 3.98 4.42
CA ASN A 16 -10.64 3.12 3.25
C ASN A 16 -11.81 3.42 2.30
N ASP A 17 -11.50 3.99 1.15
CA ASP A 17 -12.45 4.51 0.16
C ASP A 17 -12.32 3.83 -1.22
N ALA A 18 -11.41 2.86 -1.34
CA ALA A 18 -11.25 2.02 -2.52
C ALA A 18 -11.01 0.54 -2.14
N GLU A 19 -11.13 -0.33 -3.13
CA GLU A 19 -10.85 -1.77 -3.03
C GLU A 19 -9.85 -2.17 -4.12
N LEU A 20 -8.76 -2.83 -3.71
CA LEU A 20 -7.81 -3.46 -4.61
C LEU A 20 -8.17 -4.94 -4.74
N VAL A 21 -8.20 -5.44 -5.98
CA VAL A 21 -8.52 -6.83 -6.33
C VAL A 21 -7.24 -7.50 -6.82
N PHE A 22 -6.77 -8.47 -6.04
CA PHE A 22 -5.55 -9.25 -6.30
C PHE A 22 -5.91 -10.59 -6.94
N SER A 23 -4.89 -11.39 -7.30
CA SER A 23 -5.11 -12.75 -7.82
C SER A 23 -5.74 -13.69 -6.78
N ASP A 24 -5.48 -13.44 -5.49
CA ASP A 24 -5.79 -14.32 -4.36
C ASP A 24 -6.76 -13.69 -3.35
N GLY A 25 -7.33 -12.52 -3.63
CA GLY A 25 -8.26 -11.86 -2.73
C GLY A 25 -8.53 -10.40 -3.07
N CYS A 26 -9.16 -9.68 -2.15
CA CYS A 26 -9.36 -8.24 -2.26
C CYS A 26 -9.17 -7.56 -0.90
N MET A 27 -8.74 -6.29 -0.93
CA MET A 27 -8.47 -5.52 0.27
C MET A 27 -9.00 -4.09 0.11
N LYS A 28 -9.69 -3.58 1.13
CA LYS A 28 -10.07 -2.17 1.21
C LYS A 28 -8.86 -1.33 1.60
N VAL A 29 -8.68 -0.19 0.95
CA VAL A 29 -7.53 0.70 1.12
C VAL A 29 -7.96 2.17 1.08
N SER A 30 -7.12 3.03 1.64
CA SER A 30 -7.22 4.48 1.57
C SER A 30 -6.43 4.99 0.37
N ARG A 31 -7.13 5.60 -0.60
CA ARG A 31 -6.48 6.22 -1.75
C ARG A 31 -5.51 7.33 -1.34
N MET A 32 -5.86 8.09 -0.31
CA MET A 32 -5.02 9.18 0.21
C MET A 32 -3.67 8.67 0.70
N MET A 33 -3.67 7.61 1.52
CA MET A 33 -2.44 7.03 2.06
C MET A 33 -1.53 6.49 0.96
N LEU A 34 -2.10 5.75 0.01
CA LEU A 34 -1.34 5.16 -1.09
C LEU A 34 -0.84 6.19 -2.10
N ALA A 35 -1.67 7.15 -2.54
CA ALA A 35 -1.26 8.17 -3.49
C ALA A 35 -0.26 9.18 -2.90
N GLY A 36 -0.34 9.44 -1.60
CA GLY A 36 0.64 10.27 -0.90
C GLY A 36 2.01 9.60 -0.80
N HIS A 37 2.04 8.27 -0.76
CA HIS A 37 3.28 7.49 -0.63
C HIS A 37 3.85 7.02 -1.97
N SER A 38 3.01 6.82 -2.99
CA SER A 38 3.43 6.17 -4.22
C SER A 38 2.92 6.84 -5.49
N LYS A 39 3.85 7.11 -6.40
CA LYS A 39 3.52 7.67 -7.72
C LYS A 39 2.63 6.72 -8.53
N TYR A 40 2.86 5.42 -8.44
CA TYR A 40 2.03 4.41 -9.10
C TYR A 40 0.55 4.57 -8.70
N PHE A 41 0.28 4.63 -7.40
CA PHE A 41 -1.09 4.75 -6.89
C PHE A 41 -1.69 6.13 -7.15
N TYR A 42 -0.88 7.19 -7.11
CA TYR A 42 -1.31 8.52 -7.54
C TYR A 42 -1.81 8.51 -8.99
N ASP A 43 -1.01 7.97 -9.92
CA ASP A 43 -1.37 7.89 -11.33
C ASP A 43 -2.59 6.97 -11.54
N LEU A 44 -2.66 5.85 -10.81
CA LEU A 44 -3.78 4.90 -10.88
C LEU A 44 -5.11 5.54 -10.47
N PHE A 45 -5.14 6.26 -9.33
CA PHE A 45 -6.37 6.82 -8.78
C PHE A 45 -6.81 8.12 -9.46
N THR A 46 -5.87 8.90 -9.98
CA THR A 46 -6.21 10.16 -10.68
C THR A 46 -6.67 9.93 -12.11
N LYS A 47 -6.33 8.80 -12.73
CA LYS A 47 -6.79 8.44 -14.10
C LYS A 47 -8.33 8.34 -14.21
N ASN A 48 -9.01 7.88 -13.17
CA ASN A 48 -10.47 7.88 -13.08
C ASN A 48 -10.92 7.99 -11.62
N VAL A 49 -11.24 9.22 -11.20
CA VAL A 49 -11.52 9.55 -9.79
C VAL A 49 -12.82 8.93 -9.23
N THR A 50 -13.75 8.53 -10.11
CA THR A 50 -15.02 7.91 -9.69
C THR A 50 -14.91 6.39 -9.55
N LYS A 51 -13.85 5.79 -10.09
CA LYS A 51 -13.58 4.35 -9.94
C LYS A 51 -13.14 4.06 -8.51
N THR A 52 -13.76 3.05 -7.89
CA THR A 52 -13.51 2.65 -6.50
C THR A 52 -12.95 1.24 -6.36
N LYS A 53 -12.87 0.46 -7.44
CA LYS A 53 -12.30 -0.89 -7.46
C LYS A 53 -11.21 -1.01 -8.51
N PHE A 54 -10.04 -1.55 -8.16
CA PHE A 54 -8.88 -1.60 -9.06
C PHE A 54 -8.22 -2.98 -9.05
N ASP A 55 -7.96 -3.53 -10.23
CA ASP A 55 -7.28 -4.82 -10.39
C ASP A 55 -5.75 -4.66 -10.27
N ILE A 56 -5.13 -5.40 -9.35
CA ILE A 56 -3.68 -5.50 -9.11
C ILE A 56 -3.28 -6.99 -9.17
N LYS A 57 -3.53 -7.64 -10.31
CA LYS A 57 -3.45 -9.11 -10.42
C LYS A 57 -2.04 -9.70 -10.33
N ASN A 58 -1.01 -8.89 -10.49
CA ASN A 58 0.37 -9.36 -10.47
C ASN A 58 0.95 -9.43 -9.05
N LEU A 59 0.22 -8.94 -8.05
CA LEU A 59 0.65 -8.92 -6.65
C LEU A 59 -0.26 -9.80 -5.81
N LYS A 60 0.30 -10.51 -4.84
CA LYS A 60 -0.48 -11.23 -3.83
C LYS A 60 -0.96 -10.27 -2.76
N MET A 61 -2.17 -10.51 -2.26
CA MET A 61 -2.78 -9.69 -1.22
C MET A 61 -1.93 -9.67 0.07
N ALA A 62 -1.32 -10.81 0.44
CA ALA A 62 -0.47 -10.91 1.62
C ALA A 62 0.77 -10.00 1.51
N ASP A 63 1.43 -10.01 0.35
CA ASP A 63 2.61 -9.19 0.08
C ASP A 63 2.24 -7.70 0.09
N PHE A 64 1.10 -7.36 -0.53
CA PHE A 64 0.59 -6.00 -0.50
C PHE A 64 0.24 -5.54 0.93
N LYS A 65 -0.30 -6.42 1.77
CA LYS A 65 -0.67 -6.06 3.15
C LYS A 65 0.54 -5.60 3.96
N VAL A 66 1.69 -6.25 3.80
CA VAL A 66 2.95 -5.84 4.43
C VAL A 66 3.39 -4.46 3.93
N TYR A 67 3.30 -4.21 2.63
CA TYR A 67 3.55 -2.88 2.06
C TYR A 67 2.60 -1.81 2.60
N TYR A 68 1.31 -2.14 2.72
CA TYR A 68 0.30 -1.20 3.19
C TYR A 68 0.48 -0.87 4.68
N GLU A 69 0.93 -1.82 5.50
CA GLU A 69 1.34 -1.59 6.89
C GLU A 69 2.53 -0.62 6.94
N TYR A 70 3.55 -0.82 6.10
CA TYR A 70 4.68 0.11 5.98
C TYR A 70 4.27 1.54 5.63
N VAL A 71 3.32 1.71 4.70
CA VAL A 71 2.77 3.03 4.35
C VAL A 71 2.15 3.74 5.57
N HIS A 72 1.61 2.99 6.54
CA HIS A 72 1.02 3.55 7.76
C HIS A 72 2.04 3.74 8.89
N SER A 73 3.02 2.84 8.99
CA SER A 73 4.00 2.85 10.08
C SER A 73 5.20 3.75 9.82
N GLY A 74 5.55 4.03 8.56
CA GLY A 74 6.68 4.89 8.21
C GLY A 74 7.98 4.45 8.91
N ASP A 75 8.64 5.38 9.60
CA ASP A 75 9.91 5.16 10.31
C ASP A 75 9.81 4.16 11.48
N ASP A 76 8.61 3.90 12.01
CA ASP A 76 8.40 2.94 13.10
C ASP A 76 8.23 1.49 12.58
N PHE A 77 8.23 1.29 11.27
CA PHE A 77 8.04 -0.03 10.68
C PHE A 77 9.28 -0.92 10.89
N LYS A 78 9.10 -2.03 11.60
CA LYS A 78 10.17 -3.01 11.84
C LYS A 78 10.35 -3.92 10.62
N ILE A 79 11.53 -3.81 10.02
CA ILE A 79 11.97 -4.63 8.89
C ILE A 79 12.70 -5.87 9.43
N ASP A 80 12.33 -7.03 8.90
CA ASP A 80 13.05 -8.29 9.05
C ASP A 80 13.37 -8.87 7.66
N GLY A 81 14.09 -10.00 7.61
CA GLY A 81 14.53 -10.60 6.35
C GLY A 81 13.38 -10.95 5.40
N ASP A 82 12.26 -11.41 5.91
CA ASP A 82 11.10 -11.81 5.10
C ASP A 82 10.40 -10.58 4.52
N LYS A 83 10.25 -9.52 5.31
CA LYS A 83 9.65 -8.25 4.87
C LYS A 83 10.47 -7.54 3.80
N ILE A 84 11.81 -7.66 3.82
CA ILE A 84 12.68 -7.11 2.77
C ILE A 84 12.36 -7.74 1.40
N LEU A 85 12.20 -9.06 1.36
CA LEU A 85 11.88 -9.77 0.11
C LEU A 85 10.52 -9.33 -0.43
N VAL A 86 9.52 -9.19 0.45
CA VAL A 86 8.19 -8.69 0.09
C VAL A 86 8.28 -7.29 -0.53
N PHE A 87 9.08 -6.40 0.05
CA PHE A 87 9.26 -5.05 -0.49
C PHE A 87 9.89 -5.05 -1.89
N PHE A 88 10.93 -5.85 -2.12
CA PHE A 88 11.50 -5.96 -3.46
C PHE A 88 10.46 -6.47 -4.47
N GLN A 89 9.67 -7.48 -4.09
CA GLN A 89 8.61 -7.99 -4.96
C GLN A 89 7.58 -6.89 -5.27
N VAL A 90 7.11 -6.15 -4.27
CA VAL A 90 6.14 -5.05 -4.48
C VAL A 90 6.72 -3.95 -5.36
N GLN A 91 7.99 -3.56 -5.17
CA GLN A 91 8.64 -2.57 -6.04
C GLN A 91 8.70 -3.01 -7.50
N ILE A 92 9.05 -4.28 -7.73
CA ILE A 92 9.11 -4.87 -9.07
C ILE A 92 7.71 -4.83 -9.71
N GLU A 93 6.69 -5.32 -8.99
CA GLU A 93 5.33 -5.45 -9.54
C GLU A 93 4.62 -4.11 -9.75
N LEU A 94 4.87 -3.14 -8.87
CA LEU A 94 4.33 -1.79 -9.02
C LEU A 94 5.20 -0.91 -9.93
N ASN A 95 6.35 -1.42 -10.40
CA ASN A 95 7.37 -0.67 -11.12
C ASN A 95 7.68 0.68 -10.45
N SER A 96 7.87 0.63 -9.13
CA SER A 96 7.96 1.80 -8.26
C SER A 96 9.12 1.64 -7.29
N ALA A 97 10.00 2.64 -7.23
CA ALA A 97 11.10 2.72 -6.28
C ALA A 97 10.70 3.42 -4.97
N ASP A 98 9.41 3.43 -4.62
CA ASP A 98 8.88 4.27 -3.54
C ASP A 98 9.24 3.75 -2.13
N ILE A 99 9.76 2.51 -2.00
CA ILE A 99 10.18 1.94 -0.71
C ILE A 99 11.60 2.40 -0.37
N ARG A 100 11.73 3.14 0.73
CA ARG A 100 13.02 3.57 1.29
C ARG A 100 13.35 2.69 2.49
N VAL A 101 14.34 1.83 2.35
CA VAL A 101 14.96 1.09 3.46
C VAL A 101 16.07 1.98 4.02
N ARG A 102 15.98 2.37 5.29
CA ARG A 102 17.04 3.07 6.02
C ARG A 102 17.84 2.11 6.88
#